data_AF-A0A536CW67-F1
#
_entry.id   AF-A0A536CW67-F1
#
_cell.length_a   1.000
_cell.length_b   1.000
_cell.length_c   1.000
_cell.angle_alpha   90.00
_cell.angle_beta   90.00
_cell.angle_gamma   90.00
#
_symmetry.space_group_name_H-M   'P 1'
#
loop_
_entity.id
_entity.type
_entity.pdbx_description
1 polymer ?
#
loop_
_entity_poly.entity_id
_entity_poly.type
_entity_poly.pdbx_seq_one_letter_code
_entity_poly.pdbx_strand_id
1 'polypeptide(L)'
;MYNDTGAGPAKFDSMEPWLRLTVERTDRLGHISVVGEARMEPFFDRHNILQFVIELDQSFVPEALRGLAEILEEFPVIGSPDD
;
A
#
# COMPACT_ATOMS: atom_id res chain seq x y z
N MET A 1 16.40 -10.28 10.12
CA MET A 1 15.68 -9.35 9.23
C MET A 1 15.15 -10.19 8.08
N TYR A 2 13.90 -10.68 8.17
CA TYR A 2 13.34 -11.59 7.17
C TYR A 2 12.62 -10.74 6.10
N ASN A 3 13.21 -10.66 4.90
CA ASN A 3 12.54 -10.14 3.72
C ASN A 3 11.42 -11.11 3.33
N ASP A 4 10.18 -10.66 3.47
CA ASP A 4 8.99 -11.36 2.99
C ASP A 4 8.79 -11.01 1.52
N THR A 5 9.07 -11.94 0.62
CA THR A 5 9.16 -11.74 -0.84
C THR A 5 7.81 -11.83 -1.56
N GLY A 6 6.67 -11.86 -0.86
CA GLY A 6 5.37 -12.18 -1.47
C GLY A 6 4.65 -11.04 -2.21
N ALA A 7 4.85 -9.78 -1.82
CA ALA A 7 4.18 -8.64 -2.45
C ALA A 7 5.23 -7.63 -2.91
N GLY A 8 5.53 -7.64 -4.21
CA GLY A 8 6.39 -6.62 -4.81
C GLY A 8 5.76 -5.22 -4.64
N PRO A 9 6.58 -4.15 -4.64
CA PRO A 9 6.07 -2.78 -4.51
C PRO A 9 5.03 -2.50 -5.59
N ALA A 10 3.88 -1.96 -5.19
CA ALA A 10 2.85 -1.53 -6.11
C ALA A 10 3.19 -0.13 -6.60
N LYS A 11 3.34 0.03 -7.91
CA LYS A 11 3.58 1.34 -8.52
C LYS A 11 2.26 1.99 -8.87
N PHE A 12 2.12 3.25 -8.48
CA PHE A 12 1.00 4.08 -8.87
C PHE A 12 1.52 5.12 -9.86
N ASP A 13 1.16 4.95 -11.14
CA ASP A 13 1.43 5.94 -12.17
C ASP A 13 0.41 7.08 -11.99
N SER A 14 0.88 8.22 -11.48
CA SER A 14 0.04 9.41 -11.30
C SER A 14 -0.28 10.05 -12.66
N MET A 15 -1.35 10.84 -12.70
CA MET A 15 -1.74 11.58 -13.91
C MET A 15 -0.71 12.68 -14.25
N GLU A 16 0.10 13.07 -13.29
CA GLU A 16 1.15 14.06 -13.39
C GLU A 16 2.47 13.37 -13.79
N PRO A 17 3.03 13.61 -15.00
CA PRO A 17 4.23 12.91 -15.47
C PRO A 17 5.48 13.23 -14.63
N TRP A 18 5.42 14.32 -13.87
CA TRP A 18 6.46 14.77 -12.96
C TRP A 18 6.40 14.12 -11.57
N LEU A 19 5.34 13.36 -11.26
CA LEU A 19 5.12 12.74 -9.96
C LEU A 19 5.09 11.22 -10.09
N ARG A 20 5.91 10.55 -9.29
CA ARG A 20 5.91 9.09 -9.17
C ARG A 20 5.68 8.69 -7.73
N LEU A 21 4.72 7.79 -7.52
CA LEU A 21 4.42 7.24 -6.20
C LEU A 21 4.63 5.72 -6.24
N THR A 22 5.38 5.22 -5.26
CA THR A 22 5.61 3.78 -5.05
C THR A 22 5.05 3.41 -3.69
N VAL A 23 4.11 2.48 -3.66
CA VAL A 23 3.53 1.95 -2.43
C VAL A 23 4.31 0.71 -2.02
N GLU A 24 4.83 0.75 -0.80
CA GLU A 24 5.61 -0.34 -0.23
C GLU A 24 4.96 -0.83 1.05
N ARG A 25 4.96 -2.15 1.22
CA ARG A 25 4.59 -2.77 2.48
C ARG A 25 5.80 -2.70 3.41
N THR A 26 5.64 -2.11 4.59
CA THR A 26 6.75 -1.93 5.54
C THR A 26 6.98 -3.14 6.43
N ASP A 27 5.97 -3.98 6.64
CA ASP A 27 6.10 -5.20 7.46
C ASP A 27 5.10 -6.33 7.13
N ARG A 28 5.19 -7.44 7.85
CA ARG A 28 4.29 -8.60 7.73
C ARG A 28 2.89 -8.37 8.27
N LEU A 29 2.63 -7.25 8.93
CA LEU A 29 1.32 -6.90 9.46
C LEU A 29 0.48 -6.13 8.45
N GLY A 30 1.08 -5.68 7.34
CA GLY A 30 0.36 -4.97 6.29
C GLY A 30 0.44 -3.45 6.42
N HIS A 31 1.32 -2.93 7.28
CA HIS A 31 1.61 -1.51 7.27
C HIS A 31 2.14 -1.10 5.89
N ILE A 32 1.70 0.06 5.40
CA ILE A 32 2.06 0.59 4.09
C ILE A 32 2.68 1.98 4.24
N SER A 33 3.69 2.22 3.42
CA SER A 33 4.35 3.52 3.25
C SER A 33 4.35 3.87 1.77
N VAL A 34 4.28 5.16 1.46
CA VAL A 34 4.34 5.64 0.08
C VAL A 34 5.59 6.47 -0.10
N VAL A 35 6.46 6.04 -1.01
CA VAL A 35 7.64 6.78 -1.42
C VAL A 35 7.29 7.61 -2.66
N GLY A 36 7.44 8.92 -2.55
CA GLY A 36 7.16 9.87 -3.61
C GLY A 36 8.43 10.47 -4.20
N GLU A 37 8.44 10.59 -5.52
CA GLU A 37 9.46 11.30 -6.28
C GLU A 37 8.79 12.37 -7.15
N ALA A 38 9.07 13.64 -6.87
CA ALA A 38 8.60 14.76 -7.68
C ALA A 38 9.79 15.37 -8.45
N ARG A 39 9.59 15.60 -9.74
CA ARG A 39 10.57 16.18 -10.68
C ARG A 39 10.06 17.54 -11.15
N MET A 40 10.95 18.44 -11.54
CA MET A 40 10.55 19.70 -12.18
C MET A 40 10.74 19.56 -13.71
N GLU A 41 9.69 19.80 -14.50
CA GLU A 41 9.76 19.82 -15.97
C GLU A 41 10.49 21.06 -16.53
N PRO A 42 10.92 21.08 -17.81
CA PRO A 42 11.48 19.99 -18.62
C PRO A 42 12.97 20.23 -18.97
N PHE A 43 13.65 21.21 -18.37
CA PHE A 43 14.98 21.63 -18.82
C PHE A 43 16.15 20.90 -18.15
N PHE A 44 15.90 20.10 -17.11
CA PHE A 44 16.95 19.41 -16.36
C PHE A 44 16.53 17.99 -16.02
N ASP A 45 16.70 17.07 -16.97
CA ASP A 45 16.26 15.66 -16.89
C ASP A 45 16.79 14.85 -15.68
N ARG A 46 17.67 15.41 -14.84
CA ARG A 46 18.26 14.75 -13.67
C ARG A 46 18.54 15.66 -12.46
N HIS A 47 18.16 16.94 -12.51
CA HIS A 47 18.47 17.88 -11.43
C HIS A 47 17.17 18.43 -10.85
N ASN A 48 17.09 18.56 -9.52
CA ASN A 48 15.89 18.89 -8.74
C ASN A 48 14.85 17.75 -8.65
N ILE A 49 15.24 16.67 -7.99
CA ILE A 49 14.31 15.62 -7.56
C ILE A 49 14.01 15.83 -6.08
N LEU A 50 12.73 16.01 -5.74
CA LEU A 50 12.25 15.99 -4.37
C LEU A 50 11.80 14.57 -4.04
N GLN A 51 12.45 13.96 -3.04
CA GLN A 51 12.05 12.68 -2.48
C GLN A 51 11.32 12.91 -1.16
N PHE A 52 10.21 12.21 -0.96
CA PHE A 52 9.43 12.29 0.28
C PHE A 52 8.78 10.95 0.61
N VAL A 53 8.43 10.78 1.89
CA VAL A 53 7.74 9.60 2.39
C VAL A 53 6.42 10.05 3.01
N ILE A 54 5.34 9.36 2.65
CA ILE A 54 4.03 9.53 3.25
C ILE A 54 3.74 8.28 4.08
N GLU A 55 3.64 8.48 5.39
CA GLU A 55 3.13 7.47 6.30
C GLU A 55 1.61 7.60 6.37
N LEU A 56 0.91 6.48 6.19
CA LEU A 56 -0.55 6.46 6.22
C LEU A 56 -1.01 6.12 7.65
N ASP A 57 -1.91 6.93 8.19
CA ASP A 57 -2.56 6.60 9.47
C ASP A 57 -3.51 5.41 9.28
N GLN A 58 -3.18 4.30 9.93
CA GLN A 58 -3.93 3.05 9.87
C GLN A 58 -4.64 2.73 11.18
N SER A 59 -4.79 3.70 12.08
CA SER A 59 -5.36 3.48 13.41
C SER A 59 -6.77 2.87 13.39
N PHE A 60 -7.53 3.08 12.32
CA PHE A 60 -8.91 2.58 12.16
C PHE A 60 -9.02 1.23 11.43
N VAL A 61 -7.94 0.77 10.77
CA VAL A 61 -7.95 -0.52 10.04
C VAL A 61 -8.20 -1.71 10.98
N PRO A 62 -7.58 -1.80 12.17
CA PRO A 62 -7.82 -2.92 13.09
C PRO A 62 -9.27 -3.04 13.55
N GLU A 63 -9.97 -1.93 13.76
CA GLU A 63 -11.37 -1.93 14.19
C GLU A 63 -12.29 -2.46 13.09
N ALA A 64 -12.10 -1.98 11.85
CA ALA A 64 -12.86 -2.47 10.69
C ALA A 64 -12.62 -3.97 10.46
N LEU A 65 -11.37 -4.45 10.59
CA LEU A 65 -11.05 -5.87 10.48
C LEU A 65 -11.70 -6.71 11.59
N ARG A 66 -11.76 -6.19 12.82
CA ARG A 66 -12.44 -6.86 13.93
C ARG A 66 -13.93 -7.01 13.65
N GLY A 67 -14.59 -5.96 13.17
CA GLY A 67 -16.01 -6.02 12.80
C GLY A 67 -16.28 -7.02 11.67
N LEU A 68 -15.39 -7.11 10.68
CA LEU A 68 -15.49 -8.13 9.64
C LEU A 68 -15.32 -9.56 10.20
N ALA A 69 -14.42 -9.76 11.17
CA ALA A 69 -14.26 -11.04 11.83
C ALA A 69 -15.52 -11.44 12.63
N GLU A 70 -16.13 -10.50 13.36
CA GLU A 70 -17.39 -10.73 14.07
C GLU A 70 -18.53 -11.14 13.12
N ILE A 71 -18.63 -10.49 11.96
CA ILE A 71 -19.62 -10.86 10.93
C ILE A 71 -19.37 -12.28 10.41
N LEU A 72 -18.12 -12.66 10.19
CA LEU A 72 -17.76 -14.01 9.74
C LEU A 72 -18.04 -15.08 10.79
N GLU A 73 -17.94 -14.74 12.09
CA GLU A 73 -18.34 -15.62 13.19
C GLU A 73 -19.87 -15.77 13.28
N GLU A 74 -20.62 -14.68 13.07
CA GLU A 74 -22.08 -14.69 13.12
C GLU A 74 -22.69 -15.40 11.90
N PHE A 75 -22.08 -15.23 10.71
CA PHE A 75 -22.54 -15.79 9.45
C PHE A 75 -21.44 -16.64 8.80
N PRO A 76 -21.15 -17.84 9.35
CA PRO A 76 -20.09 -18.68 8.83
C PRO A 76 -20.43 -19.14 7.40
N VAL A 77 -19.48 -18.95 6.48
CA VAL A 77 -19.60 -19.48 5.12
C VAL A 77 -19.42 -20.99 5.18
N ILE A 78 -20.52 -21.73 5.15
CA ILE A 78 -20.50 -23.20 5.03
C ILE A 78 -20.20 -23.52 3.57
N GLY A 79 -18.95 -23.87 3.27
CA GLY A 79 -18.61 -24.45 1.97
C GLY A 79 -19.35 -25.78 1.82
N SER A 80 -20.26 -25.88 0.85
CA SER A 80 -20.68 -27.20 0.38
C SER A 80 -19.51 -27.76 -0.44
N PRO A 81 -19.07 -29.00 -0.18
CA PRO A 81 -18.24 -29.69 -1.15
C PRO A 81 -19.08 -29.83 -2.41
N ASP A 82 -18.66 -29.20 -3.51
CA ASP A 82 -19.27 -29.43 -4.81
C ASP A 82 -19.16 -30.93 -5.14
N ASP A 83 -20.29 -31.54 -5.57
CA ASP A 83 -20.42 -32.91 -6.09
C ASP A 83 -19.55 -33.16 -7.34
#